data_AF-A0A6M3XUZ4-F1
#
_entry.id   AF-A0A6M3XUZ4-F1
#
_cell.length_a   1.000
_cell.length_b   1.000
_cell.length_c   1.000
_cell.angle_alpha   90.00
_cell.angle_beta   90.00
_cell.angle_gamma   90.00
#
_symmetry.space_group_name_H-M   'P 1'
#
loop_
_entity.id
_entity.type
_entity.pdbx_description
1 polymer ?
#
loop_
_entity_poly.entity_id
_entity_poly.type
_entity_poly.pdbx_seq_one_letter_code
_entity_poly.pdbx_strand_id
1 'polypeptide(L)'
;MLVINDILRKRRQYFIEKVKAPLLRAIHILAKKYPEPTQENLVFNNSKILLGIKEDIKKYLHTRGDLIDDGLKVLVDEVEHDGFYEFLFDYLIIELLKRGWQPEHRGFPMYRHWTGPLYTDNWTETDADWLLKRRQELIKQADENLAKIQKKIDDGELWYFNLDKLTQVINAGR
;
A
#
# COMPACT_ATOMS: atom_id res chain seq x y z
N MET A 1 16.13 39.15 13.96
CA MET A 1 15.36 38.08 13.27
C MET A 1 16.21 37.11 12.43
N LEU A 2 17.46 37.43 12.07
CA LEU A 2 18.34 36.58 11.24
C LEU A 2 18.92 35.34 11.95
N VAL A 3 19.27 35.45 13.25
CA VAL A 3 19.95 34.37 14.01
C VAL A 3 19.07 33.12 14.19
N ILE A 4 17.77 33.30 14.44
CA ILE A 4 16.83 32.19 14.62
C ILE A 4 16.65 31.39 13.32
N ASN A 5 16.53 32.09 12.19
CA ASN A 5 16.42 31.45 10.87
C ASN A 5 17.68 30.66 10.50
N ASP A 6 18.86 31.16 10.85
CA ASP A 6 20.13 30.44 10.63
C ASP A 6 20.28 29.22 11.52
N ILE A 7 19.86 29.29 12.80
CA ILE A 7 19.85 28.14 13.70
C ILE A 7 18.89 27.06 13.18
N LEU A 8 17.68 27.45 12.75
CA LEU A 8 16.70 26.53 12.18
C LEU A 8 17.22 25.89 10.87
N ARG A 9 17.87 26.68 10.01
CA ARG A 9 18.47 26.19 8.76
C ARG A 9 19.60 25.21 9.03
N LYS A 10 20.51 25.50 9.97
CA LYS A 10 21.62 24.62 10.36
C LYS A 10 21.11 23.31 10.98
N ARG A 11 20.11 23.37 11.86
CA ARG A 11 19.47 22.17 12.44
C ARG A 11 18.78 21.31 11.38
N ARG A 12 18.05 21.94 10.45
CA ARG A 12 17.42 21.25 9.32
C ARG A 12 18.48 20.57 8.43
N GLN A 13 19.56 21.29 8.11
CA GLN A 13 20.63 20.74 7.29
C GLN A 13 21.32 19.56 7.98
N TYR A 14 21.63 19.69 9.27
CA TYR A 14 22.18 18.60 10.07
C TYR A 14 21.28 17.37 10.05
N PHE A 15 19.97 17.53 10.28
CA PHE A 15 19.03 16.41 10.22
C PHE A 15 19.00 15.75 8.83
N ILE A 16 18.99 16.56 7.76
CA ILE A 16 19.00 16.05 6.38
C ILE A 16 20.27 15.22 6.13
N GLU A 17 21.44 15.72 6.51
CA GLU A 17 22.72 15.09 6.19
C GLU A 17 23.08 13.91 7.11
N LYS A 18 22.76 14.02 8.40
CA LYS A 18 23.19 13.05 9.42
C LYS A 18 22.14 11.99 9.75
N VAL A 19 20.87 12.24 9.46
CA VAL A 19 19.78 11.30 9.77
C VAL A 19 19.10 10.85 8.48
N LYS A 20 18.54 11.79 7.70
CA LYS A 20 17.75 11.44 6.52
C LYS A 20 18.60 10.76 5.45
N ALA A 21 19.70 11.36 5.02
CA ALA A 21 20.50 10.82 3.92
C ALA A 21 21.06 9.41 4.20
N PRO A 22 21.62 9.11 5.40
CA PRO A 22 22.02 7.75 5.74
C PRO A 22 20.86 6.75 5.75
N LEU A 23 19.71 7.12 6.33
CA LEU A 23 18.54 6.26 6.37
C LEU A 23 18.03 5.92 4.95
N LEU A 24 17.95 6.90 4.06
CA LEU A 24 17.54 6.68 2.68
C LEU A 24 18.50 5.73 1.93
N ARG A 25 19.81 5.84 2.18
CA ARG A 25 20.80 4.90 1.63
C ARG A 25 20.61 3.49 2.17
N ALA A 26 20.31 3.35 3.47
CA ALA A 26 20.06 2.05 4.08
C ALA A 26 18.83 1.37 3.47
N ILE A 27 17.73 2.13 3.26
CA ILE A 27 16.52 1.63 2.58
C ILE A 27 16.85 1.16 1.16
N HIS A 28 17.57 1.97 0.38
CA HIS A 28 17.98 1.60 -0.99
C HIS A 28 18.83 0.32 -1.02
N ILE A 29 19.76 0.16 -0.07
CA ILE A 29 20.59 -1.05 0.04
C ILE A 29 19.74 -2.27 0.43
N LEU A 30 18.79 -2.09 1.34
CA LEU A 30 17.88 -3.16 1.76
C LEU A 30 17.00 -3.61 0.59
N ALA A 31 16.39 -2.67 -0.13
CA ALA A 31 15.48 -2.96 -1.24
C ALA A 31 16.13 -3.75 -2.38
N LYS A 32 17.45 -3.59 -2.59
CA LYS A 32 18.21 -4.41 -3.56
C LYS A 32 18.28 -5.90 -3.20
N LYS A 33 18.01 -6.28 -1.96
CA LYS A 33 17.98 -7.68 -1.52
C LYS A 33 16.64 -8.36 -1.83
N TYR A 34 15.59 -7.58 -2.04
CA TYR A 34 14.27 -8.09 -2.38
C TYR A 34 14.23 -8.51 -3.86
N PRO A 35 13.53 -9.60 -4.22
CA PRO A 35 13.34 -9.99 -5.62
C PRO A 35 12.53 -8.90 -6.35
N GLU A 36 12.72 -8.77 -7.67
CA GLU A 36 11.88 -7.82 -8.43
C GLU A 36 10.47 -8.40 -8.59
N PRO A 37 9.41 -7.70 -8.17
CA PRO A 37 8.04 -8.17 -8.37
C PRO A 37 7.68 -8.13 -9.85
N THR A 38 7.07 -9.21 -10.33
CA THR A 38 6.56 -9.36 -11.69
C THR A 38 5.14 -9.92 -11.64
N GLN A 39 4.36 -9.74 -12.71
CA GLN A 39 2.99 -10.29 -12.78
C GLN A 39 2.96 -11.83 -12.62
N GLU A 40 4.07 -12.49 -12.95
CA GLU A 40 4.23 -13.95 -12.93
C GLU A 40 4.62 -14.49 -11.54
N ASN A 41 5.39 -13.72 -10.76
CA ASN A 41 5.86 -14.17 -9.44
C ASN A 41 4.97 -13.73 -8.28
N LEU A 42 3.97 -12.88 -8.54
CA LEU A 42 2.95 -12.51 -7.56
C LEU A 42 1.76 -13.47 -7.61
N VAL A 43 1.33 -13.94 -6.46
CA VAL A 43 0.17 -14.82 -6.23
C VAL A 43 -1.07 -13.96 -6.00
N PHE A 44 -0.98 -12.92 -5.17
CA PHE A 44 -2.15 -12.15 -4.75
C PHE A 44 -2.53 -11.04 -5.73
N ASN A 45 -3.84 -10.83 -5.88
CA ASN A 45 -4.37 -9.80 -6.78
C ASN A 45 -4.04 -8.38 -6.31
N ASN A 46 -4.05 -8.14 -4.99
CA ASN A 46 -3.71 -6.84 -4.41
C ASN A 46 -2.26 -6.45 -4.69
N SER A 47 -1.32 -7.40 -4.56
CA SER A 47 0.09 -7.19 -4.91
C SER A 47 0.26 -6.85 -6.40
N LYS A 48 -0.51 -7.51 -7.29
CA LYS A 48 -0.50 -7.20 -8.74
C LYS A 48 -1.01 -5.80 -9.04
N ILE A 49 -2.06 -5.36 -8.33
CA ILE A 49 -2.56 -3.99 -8.40
C ILE A 49 -1.48 -3.01 -7.94
N LEU A 50 -0.82 -3.29 -6.81
CA LEU A 50 0.28 -2.48 -6.29
C LEU A 50 1.45 -2.39 -7.27
N LEU A 51 1.80 -3.49 -7.93
CA LEU A 51 2.82 -3.50 -8.99
C LEU A 51 2.41 -2.60 -10.17
N GLY A 52 1.15 -2.65 -10.62
CA GLY A 52 0.64 -1.75 -11.65
C GLY A 52 0.74 -0.27 -11.25
N ILE A 53 0.37 0.05 -10.00
CA ILE A 53 0.50 1.40 -9.44
C ILE A 53 1.97 1.83 -9.38
N LYS A 54 2.90 0.94 -8.98
CA LYS A 54 4.34 1.19 -8.98
C LYS A 54 4.84 1.55 -10.38
N GLU A 55 4.44 0.78 -11.39
CA GLU A 55 4.79 1.04 -12.79
C GLU A 55 4.25 2.39 -13.27
N ASP A 56 3.01 2.74 -12.91
CA ASP A 56 2.40 4.02 -13.26
C ASP A 56 3.11 5.20 -12.59
N ILE A 57 3.41 5.11 -11.29
CA ILE A 57 4.20 6.12 -10.58
C ILE A 57 5.55 6.32 -11.26
N LYS A 58 6.23 5.22 -11.64
CA LYS A 58 7.55 5.26 -12.27
C LYS A 58 7.53 5.96 -13.63
N LYS A 59 6.45 5.83 -14.42
CA LYS A 59 6.28 6.54 -15.69
C LYS A 59 6.29 8.06 -15.52
N TYR A 60 5.77 8.56 -14.40
CA TYR A 60 5.52 9.98 -14.17
C TYR A 60 6.58 10.68 -13.29
N LEU A 61 7.48 9.91 -12.68
CA LEU A 61 8.46 10.42 -11.72
C LEU A 61 9.79 10.74 -12.41
N HIS A 62 10.18 12.03 -12.43
CA HIS A 62 11.41 12.47 -13.12
C HIS A 62 12.68 12.50 -12.26
N THR A 63 12.53 12.56 -10.94
CA THR A 63 13.66 12.72 -10.02
C THR A 63 13.41 11.94 -8.74
N ARG A 64 14.48 11.36 -8.17
CA ARG A 64 14.39 10.46 -7.00
C ARG A 64 13.56 9.20 -7.25
N GLY A 65 13.55 8.75 -8.52
CA GLY A 65 12.95 7.51 -8.99
C GLY A 65 13.29 6.33 -8.10
N ASP A 66 14.58 6.10 -7.94
CA ASP A 66 15.11 4.88 -7.33
C ASP A 66 14.59 4.65 -5.91
N LEU A 67 14.56 5.67 -5.05
CA LEU A 67 14.09 5.50 -3.68
C LEU A 67 12.59 5.20 -3.60
N ILE A 68 11.80 5.82 -4.47
CA ILE A 68 10.35 5.56 -4.54
C ILE A 68 10.12 4.17 -5.12
N ASP A 69 10.85 3.81 -6.17
CA ASP A 69 10.80 2.48 -6.80
C ASP A 69 11.18 1.38 -5.80
N ASP A 70 12.26 1.58 -5.04
CA ASP A 70 12.70 0.69 -3.96
C ASP A 70 11.68 0.58 -2.83
N GLY A 71 11.12 1.70 -2.39
CA GLY A 71 10.12 1.70 -1.33
C GLY A 71 8.84 0.98 -1.75
N LEU A 72 8.39 1.21 -2.99
CA LEU A 72 7.23 0.52 -3.56
C LEU A 72 7.53 -0.95 -3.82
N LYS A 73 8.76 -1.30 -4.23
CA LYS A 73 9.20 -2.69 -4.36
C LYS A 73 9.09 -3.43 -3.03
N VAL A 74 9.66 -2.88 -1.96
CA VAL A 74 9.58 -3.48 -0.63
C VAL A 74 8.11 -3.58 -0.19
N LEU A 75 7.30 -2.54 -0.41
CA LEU A 75 5.88 -2.59 -0.06
C LEU A 75 5.11 -3.70 -0.78
N VAL A 76 5.34 -3.88 -2.09
CA VAL A 76 4.70 -4.96 -2.87
C VAL A 76 5.08 -6.32 -2.30
N ASP A 77 6.36 -6.53 -1.99
CA ASP A 77 6.87 -7.80 -1.47
C ASP A 77 6.33 -8.12 -0.07
N GLU A 78 6.30 -7.13 0.84
CA GLU A 78 5.75 -7.31 2.19
C GLU A 78 4.25 -7.62 2.17
N VAL A 79 3.49 -6.98 1.27
CA VAL A 79 2.06 -7.29 1.08
C VAL A 79 1.87 -8.68 0.46
N GLU A 80 2.78 -9.12 -0.41
CA GLU A 80 2.72 -10.43 -1.05
C GLU A 80 3.05 -11.58 -0.08
N HIS A 81 3.96 -11.36 0.87
CA HIS A 81 4.48 -12.45 1.71
C HIS A 81 3.96 -12.44 3.14
N ASP A 82 3.40 -11.34 3.62
CA ASP A 82 2.89 -11.22 4.98
C ASP A 82 1.44 -10.71 5.02
N GLY A 83 0.52 -11.65 5.28
CA GLY A 83 -0.91 -11.34 5.42
C GLY A 83 -1.23 -10.37 6.56
N PHE A 84 -0.35 -10.21 7.56
CA PHE A 84 -0.52 -9.18 8.58
C PHE A 84 -0.34 -7.77 7.98
N TYR A 85 0.69 -7.57 7.15
CA TYR A 85 0.94 -6.29 6.50
C TYR A 85 -0.08 -5.99 5.40
N GLU A 86 -0.53 -7.01 4.66
CA GLU A 86 -1.66 -6.87 3.73
C GLU A 86 -2.90 -6.33 4.46
N PHE A 87 -3.32 -6.99 5.55
CA PHE A 87 -4.49 -6.57 6.32
C PHE A 87 -4.35 -5.14 6.88
N LEU A 88 -3.19 -4.80 7.44
CA LEU A 88 -2.96 -3.46 7.98
C LEU A 88 -3.00 -2.38 6.90
N PHE A 89 -2.47 -2.69 5.72
CA PHE A 89 -2.46 -1.77 4.60
C PHE A 89 -3.88 -1.52 4.07
N ASP A 90 -4.67 -2.58 3.91
CA ASP A 90 -6.08 -2.49 3.56
C ASP A 90 -6.89 -1.70 4.60
N TYR A 91 -6.69 -2.01 5.88
CA TYR A 91 -7.33 -1.29 6.97
C TYR A 91 -7.00 0.20 6.93
N LEU A 92 -5.73 0.57 6.73
CA LEU A 92 -5.30 1.96 6.63
C LEU A 92 -6.01 2.68 5.48
N ILE A 93 -6.02 2.09 4.28
CA ILE A 93 -6.68 2.69 3.10
C ILE A 93 -8.17 2.91 3.39
N ILE A 94 -8.85 1.88 3.90
CA ILE A 94 -10.27 1.94 4.25
C ILE A 94 -10.54 3.06 5.26
N GLU A 95 -9.72 3.15 6.30
CA GLU A 95 -9.88 4.12 7.39
C GLU A 95 -9.58 5.57 6.96
N LEU A 96 -8.64 5.78 6.03
CA LEU A 96 -8.41 7.08 5.39
C LEU A 96 -9.64 7.51 4.58
N LEU A 97 -10.16 6.63 3.74
CA LEU A 97 -11.33 6.90 2.90
C LEU A 97 -12.58 7.16 3.76
N LYS A 98 -12.81 6.37 4.82
CA LYS A 98 -13.93 6.58 5.76
C LYS A 98 -13.90 7.94 6.44
N ARG A 99 -12.71 8.47 6.75
CA ARG A 99 -12.53 9.79 7.37
C ARG A 99 -12.61 10.95 6.37
N GLY A 100 -12.94 10.66 5.11
CA GLY A 100 -13.02 11.66 4.05
C GLY A 100 -11.64 12.21 3.68
N TRP A 101 -10.58 11.40 3.83
CA TRP A 101 -9.28 11.77 3.25
C TRP A 101 -9.48 11.94 1.74
N GLN A 102 -9.40 13.18 1.27
CA GLN A 102 -9.49 13.49 -0.13
C GLN A 102 -8.07 13.47 -0.71
N PRO A 103 -7.75 12.50 -1.58
CA PRO A 103 -6.54 12.58 -2.38
C PRO A 103 -6.49 13.96 -3.05
N GLU A 104 -5.31 14.59 -3.06
CA GLU A 104 -5.08 15.84 -3.81
C GLU A 104 -5.74 17.13 -3.28
N HIS A 105 -6.41 17.12 -2.11
CA HIS A 105 -7.07 18.32 -1.53
C HIS A 105 -6.15 19.55 -1.36
N ARG A 106 -4.84 19.36 -1.18
CA ARG A 106 -3.87 20.48 -1.05
C ARG A 106 -3.08 20.78 -2.32
N GLY A 107 -3.37 20.07 -3.41
CA GLY A 107 -2.81 20.32 -4.74
C GLY A 107 -1.31 20.06 -4.85
N PHE A 108 -0.93 19.68 -6.07
CA PHE A 108 0.43 19.74 -6.59
C PHE A 108 1.39 18.68 -6.03
N PRO A 109 1.50 17.51 -6.68
CA PRO A 109 2.83 16.96 -6.79
C PRO A 109 3.71 18.06 -7.38
N MET A 110 4.84 18.35 -6.74
CA MET A 110 5.71 19.44 -7.21
C MET A 110 6.03 19.17 -8.68
N TYR A 111 5.55 20.01 -9.61
CA TYR A 111 5.66 19.82 -11.06
C TYR A 111 7.09 19.53 -11.55
N ARG A 112 8.09 19.87 -10.73
CA ARG A 112 9.52 19.55 -10.95
C ARG A 112 9.86 18.06 -10.81
N HIS A 113 8.97 17.26 -10.23
CA HIS A 113 9.22 15.88 -9.83
C HIS A 113 8.15 14.91 -10.38
N TRP A 114 7.02 15.41 -10.89
CA TRP A 114 5.89 14.62 -11.35
C TRP A 114 5.27 15.21 -12.62
N THR A 115 4.95 14.37 -13.60
CA THR A 115 4.22 14.74 -14.84
C THR A 115 2.98 13.91 -15.10
N GLY A 116 2.57 13.10 -14.13
CA GLY A 116 1.34 12.33 -14.25
C GLY A 116 0.10 13.20 -14.19
N PRO A 117 -1.06 12.62 -14.51
CA PRO A 117 -2.33 13.32 -14.42
C PRO A 117 -2.50 13.91 -13.01
N LEU A 118 -2.98 15.15 -12.96
CA LEU A 118 -3.49 15.77 -11.75
C LEU A 118 -5.00 15.62 -11.83
N TYR A 119 -5.61 14.84 -10.94
CA TYR A 119 -7.05 14.60 -10.98
C TYR A 119 -7.84 15.80 -10.43
N THR A 120 -7.15 16.86 -9.97
CA THR A 120 -7.73 18.11 -9.46
C THR A 120 -8.53 18.93 -10.47
N ASP A 121 -8.37 18.67 -11.78
CA ASP A 121 -8.99 19.51 -12.81
C ASP A 121 -10.33 18.93 -13.34
N ASN A 122 -10.66 17.69 -12.95
CA ASN A 122 -11.89 17.00 -13.38
C ASN A 122 -12.76 16.47 -12.22
N TRP A 123 -12.37 16.68 -10.96
CA TRP A 123 -13.18 16.30 -9.80
C TRP A 123 -14.46 17.16 -9.76
N THR A 124 -15.50 16.64 -10.39
CA THR A 124 -16.88 17.13 -10.25
C THR A 124 -17.52 16.45 -9.05
N GLU A 125 -18.56 17.04 -8.44
CA GLU A 125 -19.30 16.40 -7.34
C GLU A 125 -19.80 14.98 -7.68
N THR A 126 -19.98 14.69 -8.98
CA THR A 126 -20.30 13.35 -9.52
C THR A 126 -19.21 12.29 -9.33
N ASP A 127 -17.95 12.67 -9.07
CA ASP A 127 -16.87 11.70 -8.85
C ASP A 127 -16.82 11.15 -7.41
N ALA A 128 -17.32 11.92 -6.44
CA ALA A 128 -17.51 11.43 -5.08
C ALA A 128 -18.60 10.34 -5.04
N ASP A 129 -19.62 10.46 -5.88
CA ASP A 129 -20.68 9.47 -6.01
C ASP A 129 -20.18 8.15 -6.61
N TRP A 130 -19.25 8.18 -7.60
CA TRP A 130 -18.67 6.94 -8.11
C TRP A 130 -17.82 6.24 -7.04
N LEU A 131 -17.04 6.98 -6.24
CA LEU A 131 -16.26 6.42 -5.14
C LEU A 131 -17.17 5.81 -4.07
N LEU A 132 -18.25 6.49 -3.72
CA LEU A 132 -19.25 5.98 -2.77
C LEU A 132 -19.94 4.72 -3.31
N LYS A 133 -20.35 4.73 -4.58
CA LYS A 133 -20.95 3.57 -5.26
C LYS A 133 -19.96 2.42 -5.33
N ARG A 134 -18.73 2.67 -5.74
CA ARG A 134 -17.66 1.67 -5.82
C ARG A 134 -17.34 1.09 -4.45
N ARG A 135 -17.34 1.91 -3.40
CA ARG A 135 -17.20 1.47 -2.02
C ARG A 135 -18.33 0.52 -1.62
N GLN A 136 -19.58 0.83 -1.96
CA GLN A 136 -20.71 -0.06 -1.67
C GLN A 136 -20.59 -1.39 -2.41
N GLU A 137 -20.16 -1.37 -3.67
CA GLU A 137 -19.90 -2.58 -4.45
C GLU A 137 -18.79 -3.44 -3.82
N LEU A 138 -17.68 -2.83 -3.41
CA LEU A 138 -16.55 -3.54 -2.79
C LEU A 138 -16.92 -4.14 -1.44
N ILE A 139 -17.68 -3.43 -0.60
CA ILE A 139 -18.19 -3.96 0.67
C ILE A 139 -19.07 -5.18 0.41
N LYS A 140 -20.00 -5.08 -0.55
CA LYS A 140 -20.86 -6.20 -0.92
C LYS A 140 -20.06 -7.40 -1.42
N GLN A 141 -19.05 -7.17 -2.26
CA GLN A 141 -18.15 -8.24 -2.74
C GLN A 141 -17.36 -8.88 -1.60
N ALA A 142 -16.86 -8.09 -0.65
CA ALA A 142 -16.16 -8.59 0.52
C ALA A 142 -17.07 -9.46 1.39
N ASP A 143 -18.29 -8.99 1.68
CA ASP A 143 -19.29 -9.74 2.45
C ASP A 143 -19.68 -11.06 1.75
N GLU A 144 -19.86 -11.03 0.43
CA GLU A 144 -20.12 -12.23 -0.38
C GLU A 144 -18.94 -13.21 -0.35
N ASN A 145 -17.70 -12.72 -0.41
CA ASN A 145 -16.51 -13.55 -0.33
C ASN A 145 -16.32 -14.15 1.05
N LEU A 146 -16.56 -13.37 2.12
CA LEU A 146 -16.54 -13.86 3.50
C LEU A 146 -17.61 -14.93 3.71
N ALA A 147 -18.83 -14.73 3.21
CA ALA A 147 -19.89 -15.73 3.28
C ALA A 147 -19.52 -17.03 2.54
N LYS A 148 -18.87 -16.93 1.36
CA LYS A 148 -18.36 -18.11 0.63
C LYS A 148 -17.27 -18.84 1.41
N ILE A 149 -16.33 -18.11 2.02
CA ILE A 149 -15.27 -18.70 2.85
C ILE A 149 -15.88 -19.38 4.08
N GLN A 150 -16.80 -18.70 4.78
CA GLN A 150 -17.49 -19.25 5.95
C GLN A 150 -18.24 -20.53 5.58
N LYS A 151 -18.97 -20.54 4.46
CA LYS A 151 -19.64 -21.73 3.96
C LYS A 151 -18.66 -22.89 3.72
N LYS A 152 -17.49 -22.62 3.11
CA LYS A 152 -16.45 -23.64 2.92
C LYS A 152 -15.87 -24.16 4.24
N ILE A 153 -15.80 -23.32 5.28
CA ILE A 153 -15.41 -23.74 6.64
C ILE A 153 -16.47 -24.66 7.23
N ASP A 154 -17.74 -24.27 7.13
CA ASP A 154 -18.89 -25.01 7.66
C ASP A 154 -19.05 -26.37 6.97
N ASP A 155 -18.94 -26.40 5.64
CA ASP A 155 -18.98 -27.60 4.79
C ASP A 155 -17.73 -28.49 4.99
N GLY A 156 -16.71 -28.00 5.71
CA GLY A 156 -15.50 -28.75 6.05
C GLY A 156 -14.45 -28.80 4.94
N GLU A 157 -14.65 -28.10 3.82
CA GLU A 157 -13.64 -27.96 2.76
C GLU A 157 -12.38 -27.22 3.23
N LEU A 158 -12.55 -26.31 4.21
CA LEU A 158 -11.49 -25.52 4.84
C LEU A 158 -11.27 -25.94 6.30
N TRP A 159 -11.10 -27.24 6.54
CA TRP A 159 -10.96 -27.83 7.88
C TRP A 159 -9.85 -27.21 8.75
N TYR A 160 -8.79 -26.67 8.14
CA TYR A 160 -7.67 -26.04 8.83
C TYR A 160 -8.00 -24.65 9.44
N PHE A 161 -9.13 -24.04 9.05
CA PHE A 161 -9.69 -22.87 9.71
C PHE A 161 -10.64 -23.23 10.88
N ASN A 162 -10.99 -24.51 11.03
CA ASN A 162 -11.82 -25.01 12.12
C ASN A 162 -10.92 -25.67 13.18
N LEU A 163 -10.61 -24.92 14.26
CA LEU A 163 -9.67 -25.34 15.31
C LEU A 163 -10.07 -26.67 15.98
N ASP A 164 -11.37 -26.94 16.10
CA ASP A 164 -11.88 -28.19 16.69
C ASP A 164 -11.60 -29.38 15.76
N LYS A 165 -11.83 -29.21 14.45
CA LYS A 165 -11.52 -30.24 13.43
C LYS A 165 -10.01 -30.44 13.26
N LEU A 166 -9.22 -29.36 13.27
CA LEU A 166 -7.76 -29.42 13.23
C LEU A 166 -7.22 -30.32 14.36
N THR A 167 -7.75 -30.16 15.57
CA THR A 167 -7.36 -30.95 16.74
C THR A 167 -7.73 -32.43 16.57
N GLN A 168 -8.89 -32.72 15.98
CA GLN A 168 -9.30 -34.10 15.67
C GLN A 168 -8.41 -34.76 14.61
N VAL A 169 -8.04 -34.04 13.54
CA VAL A 169 -7.14 -34.55 12.49
C VAL A 169 -5.75 -34.84 13.04
N ILE A 170 -5.21 -33.95 13.88
CA ILE A 170 -3.91 -34.15 14.54
C ILE A 170 -3.94 -35.39 15.46
N ASN A 171 -5.06 -35.61 16.16
CA ASN A 171 -5.22 -36.75 17.05
C ASN A 171 -5.50 -38.07 16.32
N ALA A 172 -6.12 -38.04 15.14
CA ALA A 172 -6.40 -39.23 14.31
C ALA A 172 -5.17 -39.71 13.50
N GLY A 173 -4.15 -38.87 13.34
CA GLY A 173 -2.88 -39.21 12.70
C GLY A 173 -1.80 -39.75 13.65
N ARG A 174 -2.12 -39.98 14.93
CA ARG A 174 -1.27 -40.63 15.94
C ARG A 174 -1.79 -42.03 16.25
#